data_AF-A0A0R1PKK8-F1
#
_entry.id   AF-A0A0R1PKK8-F1
#
_cell.length_a   1.000
_cell.length_b   1.000
_cell.length_c   1.000
_cell.angle_alpha   90.00
_cell.angle_beta   90.00
_cell.angle_gamma   90.00
#
_symmetry.space_group_name_H-M   'P 1'
#
loop_
_entity.id
_entity.type
_entity.pdbx_description
1 polymer ?
#
loop_
_entity_poly.entity_id
_entity_poly.type
_entity_poly.pdbx_seq_one_letter_code
_entity_poly.pdbx_strand_id
1 'polypeptide(L)'
;MRKTLMILTLLVFVLPLSAYSVNTIKNSLHHDSNTSCITIKENQRKWRRQTAKANIIHSEGNGREKVPVGISLDDLKNYNQAVIEGTIYNLEKMRSPQSMAYTKASVHIDKVISGDKSLKNKIVYLALDGGLVSFDDWYSESKHKAYGHNMLVKNDEFPLPIIGSKIITGLIPNNLDEPIELNNDLKRSGFTSKNSFTINTPQYNFWVKGPNAKEYRLNNPTLRKKNINGDYLVESLQQLTKEINRKFNDEKPKEHQ
;
A
#
# COMPACT_ATOMS: atom_id res chain seq x y z
N MET A 1 16.37 -74.41 -36.23
CA MET A 1 14.93 -74.75 -36.22
C MET A 1 14.13 -73.49 -35.92
N ARG A 2 13.17 -73.20 -36.81
CA ARG A 2 11.88 -72.50 -36.59
C ARG A 2 11.93 -71.13 -35.90
N LYS A 3 11.84 -70.03 -36.68
CA LYS A 3 10.59 -69.34 -37.13
C LYS A 3 9.88 -68.72 -35.92
N THR A 4 9.73 -67.39 -35.80
CA THR A 4 8.87 -66.51 -36.61
C THR A 4 9.20 -65.05 -36.27
N LEU A 5 9.47 -64.14 -37.22
CA LEU A 5 8.59 -63.51 -38.23
C LEU A 5 8.10 -62.12 -37.73
N MET A 6 8.54 -61.10 -38.48
CA MET A 6 7.90 -59.81 -38.83
C MET A 6 6.84 -59.23 -37.88
N ILE A 7 6.96 -57.92 -37.61
CA ILE A 7 6.10 -56.91 -38.24
C ILE A 7 6.79 -55.55 -38.13
N LEU A 8 7.25 -55.08 -39.29
CA LEU A 8 7.46 -53.69 -39.66
C LEU A 8 6.07 -53.08 -39.93
N THR A 9 5.95 -51.76 -39.82
CA THR A 9 4.83 -50.89 -40.25
C THR A 9 3.66 -50.68 -39.28
N LEU A 10 3.72 -49.59 -38.51
CA LEU A 10 2.77 -48.48 -38.71
C LEU A 10 3.40 -47.16 -38.24
N LEU A 11 4.02 -46.47 -39.20
CA LEU A 11 4.20 -45.03 -39.18
C LEU A 11 2.81 -44.39 -39.33
N VAL A 12 2.65 -43.15 -38.85
CA VAL A 12 1.45 -42.29 -38.86
C VAL A 12 0.63 -42.44 -37.58
N PHE A 13 0.80 -41.49 -36.64
CA PHE A 13 -0.27 -40.57 -36.22
C PHE A 13 0.32 -39.50 -35.26
N VAL A 14 0.53 -38.31 -35.85
CA VAL A 14 0.36 -36.98 -35.25
C VAL A 14 1.21 -36.63 -34.03
N LEU A 15 2.36 -36.01 -34.30
CA LEU A 15 2.98 -35.06 -33.38
C LEU A 15 2.01 -33.87 -33.20
N PRO A 16 1.52 -33.54 -31.98
CA PRO A 16 1.05 -32.19 -31.75
C PRO A 16 2.28 -31.28 -31.78
N LEU A 17 2.42 -30.54 -32.89
CA LEU A 17 3.22 -29.33 -32.96
C LEU A 17 2.70 -28.38 -31.86
N SER A 18 3.26 -28.47 -30.67
CA SER A 18 3.17 -27.43 -29.66
C SER A 18 4.05 -26.27 -30.13
N ALA A 19 3.52 -25.54 -31.12
CA ALA A 19 3.90 -24.17 -31.39
C ALA A 19 3.51 -23.33 -30.17
N TYR A 20 4.36 -23.33 -29.15
CA TYR A 20 4.36 -22.26 -28.16
C TYR A 20 4.92 -21.02 -28.87
N SER A 21 3.97 -20.23 -29.35
CA SER A 21 4.13 -18.83 -29.71
C SER A 21 5.01 -18.12 -28.68
N VAL A 22 6.25 -17.84 -29.07
CA VAL A 22 7.11 -16.88 -28.38
C VAL A 22 6.69 -15.49 -28.85
N ASN A 23 5.49 -15.06 -28.44
CA ASN A 23 5.15 -13.64 -28.41
C ASN A 23 5.65 -13.09 -27.08
N THR A 24 6.95 -12.77 -27.06
CA THR A 24 7.58 -12.03 -25.98
C THR A 24 6.99 -10.61 -25.94
N ILE A 25 5.99 -10.45 -25.08
CA ILE A 25 5.81 -9.32 -24.15
C ILE A 25 6.27 -7.97 -24.71
N LYS A 26 5.42 -7.38 -25.56
CA LYS A 26 5.22 -5.93 -25.60
C LYS A 26 3.77 -5.66 -25.24
N ASN A 27 3.38 -5.98 -24.01
CA ASN A 27 2.06 -5.60 -23.53
C ASN A 27 2.08 -4.14 -23.11
N SER A 28 1.53 -3.33 -24.01
CA SER A 28 0.88 -2.06 -23.72
C SER A 28 0.17 -2.10 -22.37
N LEU A 29 0.56 -1.18 -21.50
CA LEU A 29 0.00 -0.92 -20.19
C LEU A 29 -1.40 -0.28 -20.32
N HIS A 30 -2.34 -0.96 -20.96
CA HIS A 30 -3.76 -0.69 -20.79
C HIS A 30 -4.24 -1.55 -19.64
N HIS A 31 -4.33 -0.93 -18.47
CA HIS A 31 -4.74 -1.57 -17.25
C HIS A 31 -6.25 -1.86 -17.32
N ASP A 32 -6.61 -3.08 -17.72
CA ASP A 32 -8.00 -3.53 -17.67
C ASP A 32 -8.49 -3.50 -16.21
N SER A 33 -9.57 -2.76 -15.98
CA SER A 33 -10.22 -2.59 -14.67
C SER A 33 -10.59 -3.93 -14.02
N ASN A 34 -10.93 -4.93 -14.84
CA ASN A 34 -11.27 -6.28 -14.41
C ASN A 34 -10.07 -7.03 -13.80
N THR A 35 -8.91 -6.98 -14.44
CA THR A 35 -7.66 -7.61 -13.95
C THR A 35 -7.20 -6.97 -12.65
N SER A 36 -7.42 -5.67 -12.51
CA SER A 36 -7.11 -4.92 -11.28
C SER A 36 -7.95 -5.39 -10.08
N CYS A 37 -9.26 -5.55 -10.29
CA CYS A 37 -10.19 -6.02 -9.27
C CYS A 37 -9.87 -7.45 -8.77
N ILE A 38 -9.51 -8.35 -9.69
CA ILE A 38 -9.11 -9.73 -9.35
C ILE A 38 -7.86 -9.72 -8.45
N THR A 39 -6.83 -8.97 -8.86
CA THR A 39 -5.57 -8.86 -8.12
C THR A 39 -5.79 -8.28 -6.71
N ILE A 40 -6.60 -7.22 -6.58
CA ILE A 40 -6.96 -6.63 -5.28
C ILE A 40 -7.65 -7.66 -4.37
N LYS A 41 -8.60 -8.45 -4.88
CA LYS A 41 -9.30 -9.48 -4.10
C LYS A 41 -8.37 -10.61 -3.66
N GLU A 42 -7.42 -11.00 -4.50
CA GLU A 42 -6.39 -11.98 -4.15
C GLU A 42 -5.48 -11.48 -3.03
N ASN A 43 -4.98 -10.25 -3.15
CA ASN A 43 -4.14 -9.63 -2.14
C ASN A 43 -4.90 -9.46 -0.81
N GLN A 44 -6.17 -9.05 -0.84
CA GLN A 44 -7.04 -9.03 0.35
C GLN A 44 -7.14 -10.40 1.03
N ARG A 45 -7.34 -11.48 0.26
CA ARG A 45 -7.40 -12.85 0.80
C ARG A 45 -6.07 -13.27 1.39
N LYS A 46 -4.95 -12.99 0.72
CA LYS A 46 -3.59 -13.28 1.20
C LYS A 46 -3.32 -12.57 2.52
N TRP A 47 -3.53 -11.26 2.58
CA TRP A 47 -3.33 -10.46 3.78
C TRP A 47 -4.18 -10.97 4.95
N ARG A 48 -5.47 -11.21 4.72
CA ARG A 48 -6.38 -11.75 5.75
C ARG A 48 -5.90 -13.10 6.30
N ARG A 49 -5.43 -14.00 5.44
CA ARG A 49 -4.88 -15.30 5.86
C ARG A 49 -3.63 -15.12 6.72
N GLN A 50 -2.75 -14.19 6.37
CA GLN A 50 -1.53 -13.91 7.13
C GLN A 50 -1.81 -13.33 8.51
N THR A 51 -2.84 -12.49 8.64
CA THR A 51 -3.15 -11.80 9.90
C THR A 51 -4.18 -12.52 10.78
N ALA A 52 -4.90 -13.52 10.26
CA ALA A 52 -6.04 -14.15 10.96
C ALA A 52 -5.69 -14.80 12.31
N LYS A 53 -4.45 -15.27 12.48
CA LYS A 53 -3.98 -15.96 13.69
C LYS A 53 -3.08 -15.10 14.59
N ALA A 54 -2.90 -13.84 14.23
CA ALA A 54 -2.00 -12.96 14.96
C ALA A 54 -2.68 -12.36 16.19
N ASN A 55 -1.96 -12.28 17.31
CA ASN A 55 -2.44 -11.56 18.48
C ASN A 55 -2.44 -10.07 18.17
N ILE A 56 -3.54 -9.38 18.47
CA ILE A 56 -3.67 -7.95 18.20
C ILE A 56 -3.07 -7.19 19.39
N ILE A 57 -2.16 -6.27 19.08
CA ILE A 57 -1.66 -5.28 20.03
C ILE A 57 -1.93 -3.89 19.49
N HIS A 58 -2.24 -2.95 20.38
CA HIS A 58 -2.47 -1.57 20.04
C HIS A 58 -1.23 -0.74 20.38
N SER A 59 -0.87 0.17 19.49
CA SER A 59 0.18 1.15 19.73
C SER A 59 -0.41 2.54 19.53
N GLU A 60 -0.13 3.42 20.47
CA GLU A 60 -0.29 4.84 20.24
C GLU A 60 0.83 5.31 19.31
N GLY A 61 0.57 6.35 18.51
CA GLY A 61 1.63 6.96 17.71
C GLY A 61 2.74 7.47 18.63
N ASN A 62 3.98 7.51 18.14
CA ASN A 62 5.04 8.26 18.82
C ASN A 62 4.54 9.71 18.93
N GLY A 63 4.46 10.23 20.16
CA GLY A 63 3.70 11.42 20.51
C GLY A 63 3.96 12.64 19.63
N ARG A 64 3.09 13.66 19.79
CA ARG A 64 3.03 14.88 18.98
C ARG A 64 4.32 15.69 19.01
N GLU A 65 5.34 15.29 18.25
CA GLU A 65 6.40 16.21 17.88
C GLU A 65 5.77 17.38 17.11
N LYS A 66 6.27 18.59 17.37
CA LYS A 66 5.79 19.82 16.71
C LYS A 66 6.30 19.84 15.27
N VAL A 67 5.72 19.00 14.43
CA VAL A 67 6.02 18.93 13.01
C VAL A 67 5.01 19.81 12.26
N PRO A 68 5.43 20.59 11.24
CA PRO A 68 4.50 21.33 10.40
C PRO A 68 3.43 20.41 9.80
N VAL A 69 2.16 20.74 10.01
CA VAL A 69 1.01 19.97 9.49
C VAL A 69 0.42 20.70 8.29
N GLY A 70 0.11 19.95 7.22
CA GLY A 70 -0.60 20.49 6.07
C GLY A 70 -2.08 20.66 6.40
N ILE A 71 -2.48 21.88 6.73
CA ILE A 71 -3.88 22.17 7.14
C ILE A 71 -4.75 22.64 5.97
N SER A 72 -4.15 22.88 4.81
CA SER A 72 -4.83 23.19 3.55
C SER A 72 -4.30 22.34 2.39
N LEU A 73 -5.04 22.33 1.27
CA LEU A 73 -4.60 21.62 0.06
C LEU A 73 -3.32 22.25 -0.50
N ASP A 74 -3.14 23.57 -0.36
CA ASP A 74 -1.92 24.23 -0.83
C ASP A 74 -0.72 23.91 0.05
N ASP A 75 -0.91 23.79 1.38
CA ASP A 75 0.15 23.29 2.28
C ASP A 75 0.59 21.87 1.88
N LEU A 76 -0.37 20.98 1.61
CA LEU A 76 -0.05 19.63 1.13
C LEU A 76 0.79 19.67 -0.15
N LYS A 77 0.50 20.59 -1.09
CA LYS A 77 1.28 20.72 -2.32
C LYS A 77 2.67 21.30 -2.08
N ASN A 78 2.80 22.22 -1.12
CA ASN A 78 4.05 22.93 -0.86
C ASN A 78 5.03 22.12 -0.02
N TYR A 79 4.54 21.27 0.88
CA TYR A 79 5.37 20.46 1.77
C TYR A 79 5.72 19.07 1.23
N ASN A 80 5.25 18.72 0.03
CA ASN A 80 5.47 17.41 -0.57
C ASN A 80 5.95 17.56 -2.01
N GLN A 81 6.79 16.63 -2.46
CA GLN A 81 7.24 16.61 -3.85
C GLN A 81 6.09 16.30 -4.82
N ALA A 82 5.14 15.50 -4.37
CA ALA A 82 3.91 15.23 -5.11
C ALA A 82 2.73 15.05 -4.15
N VAL A 83 1.53 15.44 -4.59
CA VAL A 83 0.26 15.05 -3.95
C VAL A 83 -0.47 14.16 -4.93
N ILE A 84 -0.93 13.01 -4.45
CA ILE A 84 -1.50 11.95 -5.30
C ILE A 84 -2.89 11.54 -4.82
N GLU A 85 -3.69 11.05 -5.77
CA GLU A 85 -4.76 10.09 -5.52
C GLU A 85 -4.26 8.72 -5.98
N GLY A 86 -4.41 7.70 -5.14
CA GLY A 86 -3.96 6.35 -5.46
C GLY A 86 -4.80 5.27 -4.81
N THR A 87 -4.60 4.03 -5.25
CA THR A 87 -5.31 2.86 -4.75
C THR A 87 -4.33 1.93 -4.04
N ILE A 88 -4.66 1.51 -2.81
CA ILE A 88 -3.89 0.51 -2.06
C ILE A 88 -4.02 -0.84 -2.76
N TYR A 89 -2.97 -1.29 -3.42
CA TYR A 89 -2.98 -2.49 -4.25
C TYR A 89 -2.65 -3.76 -3.47
N ASN A 90 -1.72 -3.64 -2.52
CA ASN A 90 -1.26 -4.75 -1.70
C ASN A 90 -0.72 -4.25 -0.35
N LEU A 91 -0.81 -5.10 0.67
CA LEU A 91 -0.14 -4.93 1.95
C LEU A 91 0.69 -6.19 2.21
N GLU A 92 1.95 -6.00 2.57
CA GLU A 92 2.87 -7.10 2.85
C GLU A 92 3.65 -6.84 4.14
N LYS A 93 3.84 -7.90 4.93
CA LYS A 93 4.81 -7.89 6.02
C LYS A 93 6.18 -7.52 5.44
N MET A 94 6.85 -6.55 6.06
CA MET A 94 8.25 -6.25 5.78
C MET A 94 9.11 -6.53 7.01
N ARG A 95 10.42 -6.65 6.79
CA ARG A 95 11.37 -6.61 7.89
C ARG A 95 11.34 -5.21 8.49
N SER A 96 11.47 -5.12 9.81
CA SER A 96 11.44 -3.87 10.56
C SER A 96 12.58 -3.89 11.56
N PRO A 97 13.09 -2.72 11.98
CA PRO A 97 13.95 -2.62 13.14
C PRO A 97 13.30 -3.25 14.38
N GLN A 98 14.12 -3.59 15.37
CA GLN A 98 13.63 -4.15 16.62
C GLN A 98 12.61 -3.24 17.30
N SER A 99 11.61 -3.84 17.94
CA SER A 99 10.52 -3.12 18.63
C SER A 99 9.68 -2.23 17.71
N MET A 100 9.78 -2.41 16.39
CA MET A 100 8.98 -1.72 15.39
C MET A 100 8.21 -2.71 14.51
N ALA A 101 7.11 -2.23 13.93
CA ALA A 101 6.35 -2.98 12.96
C ALA A 101 6.01 -2.06 11.80
N TYR A 102 6.45 -2.44 10.60
CA TYR A 102 6.10 -1.77 9.36
C TYR A 102 5.41 -2.74 8.40
N THR A 103 4.52 -2.17 7.59
CA THR A 103 3.85 -2.85 6.48
C THR A 103 4.23 -2.15 5.18
N LYS A 104 4.71 -2.91 4.20
CA LYS A 104 4.88 -2.40 2.85
C LYS A 104 3.52 -2.29 2.18
N ALA A 105 3.09 -1.06 1.89
CA ALA A 105 1.95 -0.79 1.05
C ALA A 105 2.39 -0.55 -0.40
N SER A 106 1.86 -1.33 -1.33
CA SER A 106 1.97 -1.03 -2.76
C SER A 106 0.80 -0.16 -3.17
N VAL A 107 1.07 1.06 -3.64
CA VAL A 107 0.06 2.04 -4.03
C VAL A 107 0.15 2.28 -5.53
N HIS A 108 -0.93 1.98 -6.25
CA HIS A 108 -1.07 2.40 -7.64
C HIS A 108 -1.48 3.88 -7.68
N ILE A 109 -0.74 4.71 -8.40
CA ILE A 109 -1.03 6.14 -8.51
C ILE A 109 -2.02 6.37 -9.65
N ASP A 110 -3.28 6.61 -9.28
CA ASP A 110 -4.37 6.85 -10.23
C ASP A 110 -4.26 8.25 -10.84
N LYS A 111 -3.91 9.24 -10.01
CA LYS A 111 -3.80 10.64 -10.41
C LYS A 111 -2.73 11.36 -9.61
N VAL A 112 -1.98 12.22 -10.28
CA VAL A 112 -1.07 13.18 -9.63
C VAL A 112 -1.78 14.53 -9.53
N ILE A 113 -2.18 14.93 -8.32
CA ILE A 113 -2.85 16.19 -8.02
C ILE A 113 -1.87 17.36 -8.21
N SER A 114 -0.65 17.27 -7.66
CA SER A 114 0.45 18.24 -7.84
C SER A 114 1.81 17.53 -7.88
N GLY A 115 2.83 18.23 -8.37
CA GLY A 115 4.20 17.72 -8.40
C GLY A 115 4.51 16.82 -9.59
N ASP A 116 5.39 15.83 -9.38
CA ASP A 116 5.95 14.97 -10.43
C ASP A 116 4.87 14.14 -11.14
N LYS A 117 4.51 14.55 -12.37
CA LYS A 117 3.54 13.85 -13.21
C LYS A 117 4.02 12.49 -13.73
N SER A 118 5.33 12.23 -13.68
CA SER A 118 5.90 10.94 -14.07
C SER A 118 5.40 9.79 -13.18
N LEU A 119 4.87 10.10 -12.00
CA LEU A 119 4.34 9.12 -11.05
C LEU A 119 3.00 8.51 -11.48
N LYS A 120 2.26 9.14 -12.40
CA LYS A 120 0.95 8.66 -12.83
C LYS A 120 1.04 7.23 -13.41
N ASN A 121 0.09 6.38 -13.03
CA ASN A 121 0.00 4.97 -13.41
C ASN A 121 1.20 4.10 -12.98
N LYS A 122 2.01 4.57 -12.02
CA LYS A 122 3.08 3.77 -11.42
C LYS A 122 2.63 3.17 -10.10
N ILE A 123 3.29 2.09 -9.71
CA ILE A 123 3.22 1.56 -8.34
C ILE A 123 4.37 2.14 -7.54
N VAL A 124 4.05 2.73 -6.39
CA VAL A 124 5.01 3.19 -5.39
C VAL A 124 4.85 2.40 -4.10
N TYR A 125 5.89 2.39 -3.28
CA TYR A 125 5.95 1.70 -2.01
C TYR A 125 6.04 2.70 -0.87
N LEU A 126 5.17 2.49 0.12
CA LEU A 126 5.15 3.19 1.39
C LEU A 126 5.40 2.19 2.51
N ALA A 127 6.22 2.54 3.48
CA ALA A 127 6.32 1.80 4.74
C ALA A 127 5.36 2.44 5.74
N LEU A 128 4.26 1.76 6.05
CA LEU A 128 3.24 2.25 6.97
C LEU A 128 3.46 1.63 8.35
N ASP A 129 3.32 2.44 9.39
CA ASP A 129 3.43 1.99 10.78
C ASP A 129 2.36 0.93 11.11
N GLY A 130 2.77 -0.07 11.87
CA GLY A 130 1.98 -1.24 12.24
C GLY A 130 2.08 -2.39 11.24
N GLY A 131 1.36 -3.47 11.55
CA GLY A 131 1.36 -4.67 10.74
C GLY A 131 1.83 -5.92 11.47
N LEU A 132 2.18 -6.93 10.68
CA LEU A 132 2.53 -8.25 11.19
C LEU A 132 4.01 -8.29 11.59
N VAL A 133 4.29 -8.52 12.87
CA VAL A 133 5.65 -8.64 13.42
C VAL A 133 5.77 -9.96 14.20
N SER A 134 6.98 -10.51 14.35
CA SER A 134 7.15 -11.66 15.24
C SER A 134 7.19 -11.18 16.70
N PHE A 135 6.80 -12.05 17.64
CA PHE A 135 6.93 -11.75 19.06
C PHE A 135 8.38 -11.40 19.44
N ASP A 136 9.34 -12.14 18.89
CA ASP A 136 10.75 -12.00 19.22
C ASP A 136 11.37 -10.72 18.65
N ASP A 137 10.88 -10.21 17.51
CA ASP A 137 11.32 -8.94 16.95
C ASP A 137 10.74 -7.75 17.75
N TRP A 138 9.49 -7.87 18.22
CA TRP A 138 8.81 -6.81 18.95
C TRP A 138 9.25 -6.71 20.42
N TYR A 139 9.47 -7.85 21.07
CA TYR A 139 10.00 -7.95 22.43
C TYR A 139 11.46 -8.41 22.38
N SER A 140 12.30 -7.73 21.59
CA SER A 140 13.69 -8.15 21.35
C SER A 140 14.51 -8.25 22.63
N GLU A 141 14.25 -7.37 23.59
CA GLU A 141 14.89 -7.31 24.92
C GLU A 141 14.34 -8.34 25.92
N SER A 142 13.23 -9.02 25.60
CA SER A 142 12.66 -10.03 26.47
C SER A 142 13.54 -11.29 26.51
N LYS A 143 13.78 -11.79 27.73
CA LYS A 143 14.42 -13.10 27.97
C LYS A 143 13.53 -14.28 27.57
N HIS A 144 12.21 -14.06 27.50
CA HIS A 144 11.25 -15.07 27.06
C HIS A 144 11.04 -14.95 25.56
N LYS A 145 11.47 -15.98 24.82
CA LYS A 145 11.22 -16.11 23.38
C LYS A 145 9.93 -16.88 23.15
N ALA A 146 9.13 -16.41 22.20
CA ALA A 146 7.90 -17.07 21.79
C ALA A 146 7.96 -17.32 20.28
N TYR A 147 8.81 -18.27 19.90
CA TYR A 147 9.07 -18.61 18.51
C TYR A 147 7.79 -18.96 17.76
N GLY A 148 7.67 -18.44 16.53
CA GLY A 148 6.53 -18.72 15.65
C GLY A 148 5.24 -17.96 15.98
N HIS A 149 5.20 -17.17 17.06
CA HIS A 149 4.07 -16.30 17.36
C HIS A 149 4.20 -14.97 16.62
N ASN A 150 3.21 -14.64 15.80
CA ASN A 150 3.11 -13.33 15.17
C ASN A 150 2.09 -12.46 15.90
N MET A 151 2.35 -11.16 15.91
CA MET A 151 1.47 -10.13 16.42
C MET A 151 1.08 -9.17 15.30
N LEU A 152 -0.15 -8.70 15.34
CA LEU A 152 -0.65 -7.64 14.47
C LEU A 152 -0.70 -6.35 15.28
N VAL A 153 0.27 -5.49 15.04
CA VAL A 153 0.36 -4.15 15.65
C VAL A 153 -0.61 -3.23 14.92
N LYS A 154 -1.54 -2.63 15.66
CA LYS A 154 -2.47 -1.62 15.15
C LYS A 154 -2.11 -0.26 15.74
N ASN A 155 -1.66 0.64 14.87
CA ASN A 155 -1.49 2.04 15.22
C ASN A 155 -2.87 2.72 15.27
N ASP A 156 -3.25 3.22 16.45
CA ASP A 156 -4.57 3.82 16.66
C ASP A 156 -4.69 5.23 16.09
N GLU A 157 -3.57 5.92 15.83
CA GLU A 157 -3.53 7.25 15.21
C GLU A 157 -3.31 7.19 13.69
N PHE A 158 -2.78 6.07 13.18
CA PHE A 158 -2.57 5.85 11.76
C PHE A 158 -2.83 4.38 11.38
N PRO A 159 -4.10 3.91 11.45
CA PRO A 159 -4.42 2.52 11.16
C PRO A 159 -4.13 2.18 9.70
N LEU A 160 -3.65 0.96 9.45
CA LEU A 160 -3.39 0.50 8.08
C LEU A 160 -4.68 0.58 7.22
N PRO A 161 -4.64 1.19 6.03
CA PRO A 161 -5.78 1.24 5.14
C PRO A 161 -6.11 -0.15 4.60
N ILE A 162 -7.36 -0.38 4.19
CA ILE A 162 -7.75 -1.67 3.61
C ILE A 162 -7.27 -1.74 2.16
N ILE A 163 -6.76 -2.89 1.71
CA ILE A 163 -6.44 -3.13 0.29
C ILE A 163 -7.68 -2.85 -0.58
N GLY A 164 -7.50 -2.09 -1.66
CA GLY A 164 -8.54 -1.58 -2.54
C GLY A 164 -9.12 -0.22 -2.14
N SER A 165 -8.71 0.34 -0.99
CA SER A 165 -9.09 1.72 -0.64
C SER A 165 -8.39 2.71 -1.55
N LYS A 166 -9.09 3.78 -1.92
CA LYS A 166 -8.46 4.97 -2.49
C LYS A 166 -7.86 5.82 -1.37
N ILE A 167 -6.77 6.51 -1.66
CA ILE A 167 -6.09 7.42 -0.75
C ILE A 167 -5.79 8.75 -1.41
N ILE A 168 -5.72 9.81 -0.61
CA ILE A 168 -5.11 11.09 -0.98
C ILE A 168 -4.03 11.40 0.05
N THR A 169 -2.81 11.66 -0.41
CA THR A 169 -1.68 11.98 0.47
C THR A 169 -0.55 12.68 -0.28
N GLY A 170 0.35 13.30 0.48
CA GLY A 170 1.61 13.84 0.00
C GLY A 170 2.73 12.80 0.03
N LEU A 171 3.62 12.84 -0.96
CA LEU A 171 4.76 11.94 -1.10
C LEU A 171 6.07 12.72 -1.06
N ILE A 172 7.03 12.17 -0.32
CA ILE A 172 8.43 12.60 -0.29
C ILE A 172 9.28 11.37 -0.62
N PRO A 173 10.23 11.42 -1.57
CA PRO A 173 11.10 10.28 -1.84
C PRO A 173 11.92 9.93 -0.59
N ASN A 174 12.08 8.63 -0.32
CA ASN A 174 13.01 8.21 0.73
C ASN A 174 14.45 8.36 0.23
N ASN A 175 15.30 8.98 1.04
CA ASN A 175 16.74 8.86 0.89
C ASN A 175 17.19 7.50 1.44
N LEU A 176 17.33 6.51 0.56
CA LEU A 176 17.76 5.17 0.95
C LEU A 176 19.28 5.04 1.09
N ASP A 177 20.07 6.05 0.73
CA ASP A 177 21.53 5.93 0.69
C ASP A 177 22.17 6.02 2.08
N GLU A 178 21.44 6.58 3.06
CA GLU A 178 21.89 6.62 4.45
C GLU A 178 21.95 5.21 5.07
N PRO A 179 23.05 4.85 5.75
CA PRO A 179 23.27 3.51 6.28
C PRO A 179 22.55 3.26 7.62
N ILE A 180 21.28 3.63 7.72
CA ILE A 180 20.43 3.37 8.89
C ILE A 180 19.72 2.01 8.77
N GLU A 181 19.42 1.37 9.90
CA GLU A 181 18.80 0.03 9.94
C GLU A 181 17.50 -0.04 9.13
N LEU A 182 16.64 0.97 9.27
CA LEU A 182 15.38 1.08 8.53
C LEU A 182 15.61 1.05 7.01
N ASN A 183 16.60 1.78 6.49
CA ASN A 183 16.90 1.82 5.05
C ASN A 183 17.36 0.46 4.53
N ASN A 184 18.10 -0.32 5.32
CA ASN A 184 18.49 -1.67 4.94
C ASN A 184 17.28 -2.60 4.85
N ASP A 185 16.33 -2.47 5.78
CA ASP A 185 15.11 -3.27 5.78
C ASP A 185 14.11 -2.87 4.69
N LEU A 186 14.04 -1.57 4.36
CA LEU A 186 13.35 -1.07 3.18
C LEU A 186 13.94 -1.70 1.91
N LYS A 187 15.27 -1.61 1.71
CA LYS A 187 15.94 -2.19 0.53
C LYS A 187 15.67 -3.70 0.40
N ARG A 188 15.78 -4.45 1.51
CA ARG A 188 15.47 -5.90 1.56
C ARG A 188 14.02 -6.21 1.22
N SER A 189 13.12 -5.26 1.45
CA SER A 189 11.69 -5.38 1.17
C SER A 189 11.30 -4.91 -0.24
N GLY A 190 12.29 -4.56 -1.07
CA GLY A 190 12.12 -4.18 -2.48
C GLY A 190 11.99 -2.69 -2.75
N PHE A 191 12.22 -1.84 -1.74
CA PHE A 191 12.24 -0.39 -1.91
C PHE A 191 13.53 0.03 -2.63
N THR A 192 13.40 0.98 -3.56
CA THR A 192 14.46 1.55 -4.39
C THR A 192 14.27 3.06 -4.49
N SER A 193 15.27 3.80 -4.94
CA SER A 193 15.17 5.25 -5.17
C SER A 193 14.06 5.66 -6.14
N LYS A 194 13.55 4.74 -6.97
CA LYS A 194 12.51 5.01 -7.97
C LYS A 194 11.08 4.78 -7.48
N ASN A 195 10.90 3.98 -6.43
CA ASN A 195 9.58 3.56 -5.96
C ASN A 195 9.37 3.78 -4.46
N SER A 196 10.38 4.24 -3.71
CA SER A 196 10.30 4.40 -2.26
C SER A 196 9.91 5.81 -1.86
N PHE A 197 8.81 5.95 -1.13
CA PHE A 197 8.33 7.23 -0.62
C PHE A 197 7.93 7.13 0.85
N THR A 198 7.98 8.25 1.55
CA THR A 198 7.38 8.48 2.87
C THR A 198 6.25 9.49 2.77
N ILE A 199 5.42 9.52 3.81
CA ILE A 199 4.35 10.48 4.00
C ILE A 199 4.80 11.42 5.11
N ASN A 200 4.78 12.73 4.84
CA ASN A 200 5.01 13.70 5.90
C ASN A 200 3.83 13.69 6.87
N THR A 201 4.10 13.46 8.16
CA THR A 201 3.09 13.43 9.24
C THR A 201 1.82 12.63 8.88
N PRO A 202 1.93 11.30 8.70
CA PRO A 202 0.84 10.45 8.20
C PRO A 202 -0.44 10.49 9.04
N GLN A 203 -0.33 10.78 10.34
CA GLN A 203 -1.46 10.96 11.25
C GLN A 203 -2.32 12.20 10.94
N TYR A 204 -1.82 13.15 10.15
CA TYR A 204 -2.53 14.36 9.75
C TYR A 204 -2.76 14.48 8.23
N ASN A 205 -1.87 13.92 7.40
CA ASN A 205 -1.86 14.15 5.95
C ASN A 205 -2.21 12.92 5.10
N PHE A 206 -3.08 12.05 5.61
CA PHE A 206 -3.49 10.83 4.91
C PHE A 206 -5.00 10.63 4.96
N TRP A 207 -5.65 10.74 3.80
CA TRP A 207 -7.08 10.53 3.65
C TRP A 207 -7.35 9.21 2.96
N VAL A 208 -8.36 8.48 3.44
CA VAL A 208 -8.74 7.16 2.93
C VAL A 208 -10.22 7.16 2.58
N LYS A 209 -10.54 6.63 1.39
CA LYS A 209 -11.88 6.26 0.96
C LYS A 209 -11.90 4.75 0.75
N GLY A 210 -12.58 4.03 1.65
CA GLY A 210 -12.71 2.58 1.55
C GLY A 210 -13.39 2.16 0.24
N PRO A 211 -13.26 0.89 -0.19
CA PRO A 211 -13.76 0.42 -1.50
C PRO A 211 -15.24 0.73 -1.77
N ASN A 212 -16.08 0.72 -0.71
CA ASN A 212 -17.51 0.97 -0.79
C ASN A 212 -17.92 2.33 -0.15
N ALA A 213 -16.95 3.17 0.19
CA ALA A 213 -17.20 4.45 0.83
C ALA A 213 -17.47 5.54 -0.23
N LYS A 214 -18.44 6.41 0.05
CA LYS A 214 -18.75 7.56 -0.81
C LYS A 214 -17.73 8.68 -0.68
N GLU A 215 -17.09 8.80 0.49
CA GLU A 215 -16.28 9.95 0.86
C GLU A 215 -14.92 9.52 1.44
N TYR A 216 -13.91 10.34 1.16
CA TYR A 216 -12.63 10.35 1.87
C TYR A 216 -12.82 10.80 3.31
N ARG A 217 -12.07 10.18 4.21
CA ARG A 217 -11.98 10.56 5.62
C ARG A 217 -10.52 10.62 6.01
N LEU A 218 -10.17 11.53 6.91
CA LEU A 218 -8.87 11.50 7.56
C LEU A 218 -8.66 10.11 8.20
N ASN A 219 -7.49 9.52 8.02
CA ASN A 219 -7.23 8.15 8.46
C ASN A 219 -7.13 8.04 9.98
N ASN A 220 -6.68 9.10 10.65
CA ASN A 220 -6.61 9.16 12.09
C ASN A 220 -8.01 9.23 12.74
N PRO A 221 -8.49 8.17 13.41
CA PRO A 221 -9.81 8.13 14.02
C PRO A 221 -9.98 9.11 15.19
N THR A 222 -8.91 9.42 15.92
CA THR A 222 -8.99 10.28 17.11
C THR A 222 -9.31 11.72 16.72
N LEU A 223 -8.68 12.22 15.64
CA LEU A 223 -8.89 13.56 15.10
C LEU A 223 -10.23 13.75 14.37
N ARG A 224 -10.97 12.66 14.11
CA ARG A 224 -12.32 12.74 13.53
C ARG A 224 -13.43 12.96 14.58
N LYS A 225 -13.12 12.82 15.87
CA LYS A 225 -14.14 12.89 16.91
C LYS A 225 -14.61 14.35 17.07
N LYS A 226 -15.93 14.55 16.97
CA LYS A 226 -16.60 15.87 17.04
C LYS A 226 -16.45 16.61 18.38
N ASN A 227 -15.95 15.95 19.41
CA ASN A 227 -15.86 16.53 20.76
C ASN A 227 -14.58 17.33 20.99
N ILE A 228 -13.71 17.46 19.97
CA ILE A 228 -12.51 18.30 20.01
C ILE A 228 -12.83 19.65 19.35
N ASN A 229 -13.87 20.33 19.86
CA ASN A 229 -14.22 21.68 19.41
C ASN A 229 -13.25 22.69 20.03
N GLY A 230 -12.75 23.66 19.26
CA GLY A 230 -11.79 24.66 19.71
C GLY A 230 -10.32 24.31 19.49
N ASP A 231 -10.01 23.12 18.95
CA ASP A 231 -8.67 22.81 18.45
C ASP A 231 -8.56 23.23 16.97
N TYR A 232 -7.89 24.36 16.75
CA TYR A 232 -7.68 24.95 15.42
C TYR A 232 -7.14 23.93 14.40
N LEU A 233 -6.26 23.02 14.82
CA LEU A 233 -5.69 22.01 13.93
C LEU A 233 -6.77 21.03 13.48
N VAL A 234 -7.57 20.52 14.41
CA VAL A 234 -8.65 19.57 14.12
C VAL A 234 -9.70 20.22 13.20
N GLU A 235 -10.09 21.45 13.50
CA GLU A 235 -11.05 22.19 12.68
C GLU A 235 -10.53 22.39 11.25
N SER A 236 -9.26 22.76 11.10
CA SER A 236 -8.63 22.95 9.79
C SER A 236 -8.54 21.63 9.01
N LEU A 237 -8.17 20.52 9.65
CA LEU A 237 -8.14 19.20 9.01
C LEU A 237 -9.55 18.73 8.59
N GLN A 238 -10.59 19.07 9.36
CA GLN A 238 -11.98 18.80 8.98
C GLN A 238 -12.41 19.66 7.78
N GLN A 239 -12.03 20.93 7.72
CA GLN A 239 -12.27 21.80 6.57
C GLN A 239 -11.56 21.27 5.31
N LEU A 240 -10.29 20.90 5.43
CA LEU A 240 -9.53 20.27 4.35
C LEU A 240 -10.18 18.96 3.88
N THR A 241 -10.68 18.14 4.81
CA THR A 241 -11.44 16.92 4.46
C THR A 241 -12.70 17.25 3.64
N LYS A 242 -13.45 18.31 3.99
CA LYS A 242 -14.59 18.77 3.18
C LYS A 242 -14.14 19.25 1.80
N GLU A 243 -13.03 19.99 1.72
CA GLU A 243 -12.49 20.44 0.44
C GLU A 243 -12.09 19.27 -0.46
N ILE A 244 -11.39 18.27 0.09
CA ILE A 244 -11.00 17.05 -0.60
C ILE A 244 -12.24 16.35 -1.17
N ASN A 245 -13.26 16.14 -0.34
CA ASN A 245 -14.49 15.48 -0.78
C ASN A 245 -15.22 16.25 -1.88
N ARG A 246 -15.28 17.58 -1.79
CA ARG A 246 -15.85 18.43 -2.85
C ARG A 246 -15.09 18.33 -4.17
N LYS A 247 -13.76 18.18 -4.13
CA LYS A 247 -12.92 18.18 -5.35
C LYS A 247 -12.74 16.80 -5.98
N PHE A 248 -12.77 15.74 -5.17
CA PHE A 248 -12.29 14.41 -5.58
C PHE A 248 -13.30 13.27 -5.38
N ASN A 249 -14.53 13.54 -4.92
CA ASN A 249 -15.61 12.54 -4.98
C ASN A 249 -16.53 12.67 -6.20
N ASP A 250 -16.55 13.82 -6.86
CA ASP A 250 -17.43 14.07 -7.99
C ASP A 250 -16.84 13.53 -9.30
N GLU A 251 -16.95 12.20 -9.48
CA GLU A 251 -16.94 11.59 -10.81
C GLU A 251 -18.39 11.59 -11.33
N LYS A 252 -18.89 12.72 -11.83
CA LYS A 252 -19.90 12.63 -12.90
C LYS A 252 -19.14 12.40 -14.21
N PRO A 253 -19.42 11.33 -14.96
CA PRO A 253 -19.00 11.29 -16.35
C PRO A 253 -19.65 12.51 -17.02
N LYS A 254 -18.83 13.39 -17.58
CA LYS A 254 -19.33 14.37 -18.55
C LYS A 254 -19.71 13.55 -19.78
N GLU A 255 -20.97 13.13 -19.85
CA GLU A 255 -21.58 12.77 -21.12
C GLU A 255 -21.50 14.01 -22.01
N HIS A 256 -20.81 13.85 -23.14
CA HIS A 256 -20.70 14.89 -24.15
C HIS A 256 -22.09 15.25 -24.66
N GLN A 257 -22.43 16.55 -24.59
CA GLN A 257 -23.45 17.18 -25.42
C GLN A 257 -22.96 17.29 -26.85
#